data_AF-A0A0F9HF73-F1
#
_entry.id   AF-A0A0F9HF73-F1
#
_cell.length_a   1.000
_cell.length_b   1.000
_cell.length_c   1.000
_cell.angle_alpha   90.00
_cell.angle_beta   90.00
_cell.angle_gamma   90.00
#
_symmetry.space_group_name_H-M   'P 1'
#
loop_
_entity.id
_entity.type
_entity.pdbx_description
1 polymer ?
#
loop_
_entity_poly.entity_id
_entity_poly.type
_entity_poly.pdbx_seq_one_letter_code
_entity_poly.pdbx_strand_id
1 'polypeptide(L)'
;MVVSCSIEKYIPEGESLYTGAEIETTLADDAEDVKINALNAELNTLVRPDPNSRILGMRLGLYYHYKAQREKPGFINKWLNKKIGEESLYVTSLSGIAMFLFRLWLRIFPDARILYLIRNGVDVAKSLLIREKEFIDINVRGLHTNSLTHRLWGALHPLQRFPYTSARCVSLEEGFRLWEEYTYESEEFYNGFNGQKMHIRYEDLLNDPYRSITETAAFCGLEPSEKDIREQVSDLRTGRSFAFTNEEDLLDFYGKIKNTDLMKTLKYDEIL
;
A
#
# COMPACT_ATOMS: atom_id res chain seq x y z
N MET A 1 -28.34 -27.08 -9.15
CA MET A 1 -27.74 -27.57 -7.89
C MET A 1 -26.55 -26.66 -7.59
N VAL A 2 -26.73 -25.65 -6.73
CA VAL A 2 -25.66 -24.72 -6.36
C VAL A 2 -24.89 -25.38 -5.22
N VAL A 3 -23.66 -25.84 -5.49
CA VAL A 3 -22.78 -26.37 -4.44
C VAL A 3 -22.35 -25.17 -3.60
N SER A 4 -22.98 -24.99 -2.45
CA SER A 4 -22.59 -23.99 -1.45
C SER A 4 -21.08 -24.09 -1.21
N CYS A 5 -20.39 -22.97 -1.32
CA CYS A 5 -18.94 -22.87 -1.18
C CYS A 5 -18.56 -23.21 0.27
N SER A 6 -18.36 -24.51 0.56
CA SER A 6 -18.15 -25.07 1.92
C SER A 6 -16.92 -24.52 2.65
N ILE A 7 -16.12 -23.68 1.98
CA ILE A 7 -14.91 -23.06 2.51
C ILE A 7 -15.21 -21.86 3.41
N GLU A 8 -16.34 -21.16 3.23
CA GLU A 8 -16.65 -19.90 3.92
C GLU A 8 -16.61 -20.04 5.45
N LYS A 9 -17.05 -21.19 5.99
CA LYS A 9 -17.01 -21.50 7.42
C LYS A 9 -15.62 -21.60 8.04
N TYR A 10 -14.57 -21.60 7.22
CA TYR A 10 -13.18 -21.65 7.66
C TYR A 10 -12.48 -20.29 7.56
N ILE A 11 -13.11 -19.31 6.91
CA ILE A 11 -12.55 -17.96 6.74
C ILE A 11 -12.78 -17.21 8.07
N PRO A 12 -11.76 -16.55 8.64
CA PRO A 12 -11.91 -15.73 9.84
C PRO A 12 -12.91 -14.59 9.65
N GLU A 13 -13.51 -14.13 10.74
CA GLU A 13 -14.44 -13.01 10.70
C GLU A 13 -13.72 -11.72 10.25
N GLY A 14 -14.30 -11.01 9.28
CA GLY A 14 -13.70 -9.82 8.67
C GLY A 14 -12.73 -10.09 7.51
N GLU A 15 -12.42 -11.35 7.20
CA GLU A 15 -11.52 -11.71 6.12
C GLU A 15 -12.25 -12.06 4.80
N SER A 16 -11.60 -11.78 3.67
CA SER A 16 -12.07 -12.16 2.34
C SER A 16 -10.94 -12.83 1.57
N LEU A 17 -11.21 -13.95 0.91
CA LEU A 17 -10.21 -14.63 0.11
C LEU A 17 -9.89 -13.83 -1.15
N TYR A 18 -8.61 -13.69 -1.45
CA TYR A 18 -8.16 -13.13 -2.71
C TYR A 18 -8.63 -13.98 -3.90
N THR A 19 -9.05 -13.31 -4.96
CA THR A 19 -9.61 -13.92 -6.19
C THR A 19 -8.79 -13.63 -7.43
N GLY A 20 -7.63 -12.98 -7.30
CA GLY A 20 -6.83 -12.51 -8.41
C GLY A 20 -6.94 -10.99 -8.57
N ALA A 21 -6.03 -10.44 -9.37
CA ALA A 21 -6.02 -9.05 -9.81
C ALA A 21 -5.88 -9.04 -11.32
N GLU A 22 -6.47 -8.03 -11.95
CA GLU A 22 -6.41 -7.79 -13.38
C GLU A 22 -5.90 -6.36 -13.59
N ILE A 23 -4.95 -6.21 -14.49
CA ILE A 23 -4.48 -4.91 -14.94
C ILE A 23 -5.35 -4.51 -16.12
N GLU A 24 -6.12 -3.44 -15.92
CA GLU A 24 -6.82 -2.73 -16.98
C GLU A 24 -5.96 -1.54 -17.42
N THR A 25 -5.56 -1.48 -18.70
CA THR A 25 -4.87 -0.31 -19.24
C THR A 25 -5.79 0.50 -20.16
N THR A 26 -5.72 1.83 -20.03
CA THR A 26 -6.27 2.78 -21.00
C THR A 26 -5.15 3.51 -21.70
N LEU A 27 -5.37 3.87 -22.97
CA LEU A 27 -4.45 4.72 -23.73
C LEU A 27 -4.73 6.19 -23.40
N ALA A 28 -3.66 7.00 -23.36
CA ALA A 28 -3.78 8.45 -23.39
C ALA A 28 -4.21 8.91 -24.79
N ASP A 29 -4.87 10.07 -24.87
CA ASP A 29 -5.45 10.60 -26.12
C ASP A 29 -4.40 10.90 -27.20
N ASP A 30 -3.13 11.05 -26.81
CA ASP A 30 -1.98 11.32 -27.66
C ASP A 30 -1.12 10.08 -27.96
N ALA A 31 -1.57 8.89 -27.56
CA ALA A 31 -0.82 7.65 -27.78
C ALA A 31 -0.96 7.16 -29.24
N GLU A 32 0.15 7.16 -29.99
CA GLU A 32 0.19 6.58 -31.35
C GLU A 32 0.51 5.08 -31.32
N ASP A 33 -0.29 4.31 -32.08
CA ASP A 33 -0.03 2.92 -32.53
C ASP A 33 0.43 1.89 -31.48
N VAL A 34 -0.18 1.88 -30.29
CA VAL A 34 0.04 0.82 -29.28
C VAL A 34 -0.96 -0.31 -29.42
N LYS A 35 -0.47 -1.56 -29.56
CA LYS A 35 -1.30 -2.78 -29.52
C LYS A 35 -1.73 -3.10 -28.08
N ILE A 36 -2.66 -2.31 -27.55
CA ILE A 36 -3.10 -2.32 -26.15
C ILE A 36 -3.53 -3.72 -25.67
N ASN A 37 -4.18 -4.52 -26.52
CA ASN A 37 -4.63 -5.87 -26.14
C ASN A 37 -3.46 -6.86 -25.95
N ALA A 38 -2.42 -6.76 -26.78
CA ALA A 38 -1.24 -7.63 -26.65
C ALA A 38 -0.44 -7.23 -25.39
N LEU A 39 -0.28 -5.92 -25.17
CA LEU A 39 0.34 -5.39 -23.96
C LEU A 39 -0.43 -5.81 -22.70
N ASN A 40 -1.75 -5.67 -22.70
CA ASN A 40 -2.61 -6.11 -21.60
C ASN A 40 -2.44 -7.59 -21.29
N ALA A 41 -2.43 -8.45 -22.31
CA ALA A 41 -2.24 -9.88 -22.11
C ALA A 41 -0.89 -10.17 -21.45
N GLU A 42 0.18 -9.51 -21.89
CA GLU A 42 1.52 -9.66 -21.34
C GLU A 42 1.61 -9.12 -19.90
N LEU A 43 1.10 -7.92 -19.63
CA LEU A 43 1.07 -7.31 -18.29
C LEU A 43 0.31 -8.18 -17.29
N ASN A 44 -0.82 -8.76 -17.70
CA ASN A 44 -1.60 -9.64 -16.85
C ASN A 44 -0.88 -10.97 -16.54
N THR A 45 0.04 -11.44 -17.40
CA THR A 45 0.87 -12.62 -17.06
C THR A 45 1.85 -12.34 -15.92
N LEU A 46 2.16 -11.06 -15.70
CA LEU A 46 3.12 -10.65 -14.68
C LEU A 46 2.45 -10.54 -13.31
N VAL A 47 1.11 -10.44 -13.25
CA VAL A 47 0.30 -10.32 -12.02
C VAL A 47 0.43 -11.54 -11.10
N ARG A 48 0.83 -11.30 -9.84
CA ARG A 48 0.98 -12.30 -8.77
C ARG A 48 0.55 -11.68 -7.42
N PRO A 49 0.22 -12.48 -6.39
CA PRO A 49 0.10 -13.94 -6.38
C PRO A 49 -1.08 -14.44 -7.22
N ASP A 50 -1.09 -15.73 -7.57
CA ASP A 50 -2.28 -16.35 -8.16
C ASP A 50 -3.29 -16.69 -7.04
N PRO A 51 -4.61 -16.55 -7.26
CA PRO A 51 -5.60 -16.98 -6.28
C PRO A 51 -5.53 -18.50 -6.08
N ASN A 52 -6.02 -18.98 -4.92
CA ASN A 52 -6.09 -20.41 -4.64
C ASN A 52 -6.79 -21.17 -5.78
N SER A 53 -6.22 -22.32 -6.16
CA SER A 53 -6.68 -23.09 -7.31
C SER A 53 -8.12 -23.59 -7.11
N ARG A 54 -8.86 -23.65 -8.22
CA ARG A 54 -10.22 -24.21 -8.26
C ARG A 54 -10.27 -25.45 -9.13
N ILE A 55 -10.72 -26.55 -8.55
CA ILE A 55 -11.00 -27.81 -9.25
C ILE A 55 -12.52 -27.97 -9.26
N LEU A 56 -13.14 -27.97 -10.44
CA LEU A 56 -14.60 -28.03 -10.60
C LEU A 56 -15.34 -26.94 -9.79
N GLY A 57 -14.75 -25.73 -9.72
CA GLY A 57 -15.29 -24.61 -8.94
C GLY A 57 -15.01 -24.66 -7.44
N MET A 58 -14.37 -25.72 -6.93
CA MET A 58 -14.05 -25.89 -5.50
C MET A 58 -12.58 -25.59 -5.21
N ARG A 59 -12.30 -24.88 -4.12
CA ARG A 59 -10.93 -24.64 -3.62
C ARG A 59 -10.43 -25.82 -2.79
N LEU A 60 -10.21 -26.98 -3.43
CA LEU A 60 -9.87 -28.22 -2.72
C LEU A 60 -8.55 -28.12 -1.94
N GLY A 61 -7.55 -27.44 -2.48
CA GLY A 61 -6.28 -27.24 -1.79
C GLY A 61 -6.44 -26.50 -0.47
N LEU A 62 -7.12 -25.36 -0.53
CA LEU A 62 -7.48 -24.57 0.64
C LEU A 62 -8.36 -25.36 1.64
N TYR A 63 -9.31 -26.17 1.14
CA TYR A 63 -10.15 -27.01 1.98
C TYR A 63 -9.34 -28.02 2.80
N TYR A 64 -8.42 -28.74 2.17
CA TYR A 64 -7.58 -29.71 2.87
C TYR A 64 -6.54 -29.04 3.76
N HIS A 65 -6.12 -27.82 3.44
CA HIS A 65 -5.28 -26.99 4.30
C HIS A 65 -5.95 -26.71 5.65
N TYR A 66 -7.15 -26.13 5.66
CA TYR A 66 -7.88 -25.91 6.91
C TYR A 66 -8.23 -27.20 7.65
N LYS A 67 -8.52 -28.29 6.93
CA LYS A 67 -8.80 -29.59 7.55
C LYS A 67 -7.58 -30.19 8.23
N ALA A 68 -6.38 -29.97 7.70
CA ALA A 68 -5.14 -30.48 8.24
C ALA A 68 -4.68 -29.75 9.51
N GLN A 69 -5.10 -28.50 9.72
CA GLN A 69 -4.75 -27.67 10.88
C GLN A 69 -5.63 -27.91 12.12
N ARG A 70 -6.70 -28.70 12.00
CA ARG A 70 -7.58 -29.06 13.13
C ARG A 70 -6.83 -29.91 14.15
N GLU A 71 -7.28 -29.94 15.41
CA GLU A 71 -6.67 -30.73 16.50
C GLU A 71 -6.46 -32.22 16.15
N LYS A 72 -7.44 -32.82 15.46
CA LYS A 72 -7.42 -34.23 15.04
C LYS A 72 -7.71 -34.36 13.55
N PRO A 73 -6.74 -34.04 12.66
CA PRO A 73 -6.99 -33.94 11.23
C PRO A 73 -7.04 -35.32 10.55
N GLY A 74 -6.49 -36.37 11.16
CA GLY A 74 -6.39 -37.70 10.56
C GLY A 74 -5.37 -37.79 9.43
N PHE A 75 -5.00 -39.01 9.05
CA PHE A 75 -3.94 -39.26 8.07
C PHE A 75 -4.29 -38.76 6.66
N ILE A 76 -5.55 -38.95 6.22
CA ILE A 76 -6.00 -38.58 4.87
C ILE A 76 -5.91 -37.07 4.65
N ASN A 77 -6.37 -36.25 5.61
CA ASN A 77 -6.32 -34.79 5.45
C ASN A 77 -4.87 -34.27 5.50
N LYS A 78 -4.01 -34.84 6.35
CA LYS A 78 -2.57 -34.50 6.36
C LYS A 78 -1.90 -34.86 5.03
N TRP A 79 -2.21 -36.03 4.48
CA TRP A 79 -1.66 -36.48 3.20
C TRP A 79 -2.14 -35.61 2.02
N LEU A 80 -3.43 -35.28 1.98
CA LEU A 80 -4.00 -34.39 0.96
C LEU A 80 -3.46 -32.97 1.07
N ASN A 81 -3.36 -32.41 2.28
CA ASN A 81 -2.71 -31.11 2.47
C ASN A 81 -1.25 -31.11 1.99
N LYS A 82 -0.49 -32.17 2.26
CA LYS A 82 0.88 -32.28 1.75
C LYS A 82 0.96 -32.36 0.22
N LYS A 83 -0.08 -32.87 -0.44
CA LYS A 83 -0.10 -33.10 -1.89
C LYS A 83 -0.68 -31.93 -2.68
N ILE A 84 -1.74 -31.31 -2.19
CA ILE A 84 -2.53 -30.31 -2.90
C ILE A 84 -2.90 -29.11 -2.03
N GLY A 85 -2.43 -29.07 -0.77
CA GLY A 85 -2.76 -28.00 0.16
C GLY A 85 -2.21 -26.66 -0.28
N GLU A 86 -3.01 -25.62 -0.09
CA GLU A 86 -2.64 -24.23 -0.36
C GLU A 86 -3.00 -23.38 0.85
N GLU A 87 -2.11 -22.48 1.23
CA GLU A 87 -2.38 -21.51 2.30
C GLU A 87 -3.46 -20.51 1.87
N SER A 88 -4.21 -20.02 2.87
CA SER A 88 -5.22 -18.99 2.65
C SER A 88 -4.56 -17.66 2.28
N LEU A 89 -4.90 -17.14 1.10
CA LEU A 89 -4.53 -15.79 0.68
C LEU A 89 -5.72 -14.87 0.92
N TYR A 90 -5.60 -13.94 1.87
CA TYR A 90 -6.64 -12.96 2.18
C TYR A 90 -6.37 -11.61 1.52
N VAL A 91 -7.44 -10.85 1.30
CA VAL A 91 -7.38 -9.50 0.73
C VAL A 91 -6.66 -8.52 1.66
N THR A 92 -6.80 -8.68 2.97
CA THR A 92 -6.10 -7.89 3.99
C THR A 92 -4.60 -8.12 3.98
N SER A 93 -4.16 -9.33 3.63
CA SER A 93 -2.75 -9.69 3.47
C SER A 93 -2.11 -9.14 2.18
N LEU A 94 -2.81 -8.29 1.44
CA LEU A 94 -2.39 -7.71 0.16
C LEU A 94 -1.73 -6.33 0.28
N SER A 95 -1.23 -5.92 1.45
CA SER A 95 -0.26 -4.81 1.55
C SER A 95 0.83 -4.95 0.48
N GLY A 96 1.25 -6.21 0.23
CA GLY A 96 2.17 -6.65 -0.81
C GLY A 96 1.75 -6.44 -2.27
N ILE A 97 0.51 -6.05 -2.59
CA ILE A 97 0.13 -5.78 -3.99
C ILE A 97 0.84 -4.53 -4.54
N ALA A 98 1.07 -3.52 -3.69
CA ALA A 98 1.83 -2.34 -4.11
C ALA A 98 3.27 -2.74 -4.50
N MET A 99 3.90 -3.61 -3.71
CA MET A 99 5.23 -4.17 -4.02
C MET A 99 5.21 -5.16 -5.19
N PHE A 100 4.09 -5.86 -5.39
CA PHE A 100 3.91 -6.70 -6.57
C PHE A 100 3.98 -5.86 -7.87
N LEU A 101 3.23 -4.76 -7.94
CA LEU A 101 3.28 -3.85 -9.08
C LEU A 101 4.68 -3.24 -9.25
N PHE A 102 5.41 -3.04 -8.16
CA PHE A 102 6.78 -2.56 -8.22
C PHE A 102 7.71 -3.49 -9.01
N ARG A 103 7.62 -4.80 -8.80
CA ARG A 103 8.42 -5.78 -9.58
C ARG A 103 8.05 -5.78 -11.06
N LEU A 104 6.78 -5.53 -11.37
CA LEU A 104 6.33 -5.34 -12.74
C LEU A 104 6.97 -4.09 -13.36
N TRP A 105 6.94 -2.95 -12.66
CA TRP A 105 7.56 -1.72 -13.14
C TRP A 105 9.04 -1.88 -13.47
N LEU A 106 9.80 -2.62 -12.66
CA LEU A 106 11.21 -2.89 -12.92
C LEU A 106 11.47 -3.79 -14.14
N ARG A 107 10.49 -4.60 -14.56
CA ARG A 107 10.58 -5.36 -15.82
C ARG A 107 10.32 -4.46 -17.03
N ILE A 108 9.41 -3.51 -16.90
CA ILE A 108 9.05 -2.56 -17.97
C ILE A 108 10.14 -1.48 -18.11
N PHE A 109 10.67 -1.00 -16.99
CA PHE A 109 11.68 0.04 -16.90
C PHE A 109 12.94 -0.52 -16.22
N PRO A 110 13.78 -1.28 -16.95
CA PRO A 110 14.95 -1.94 -16.37
C PRO A 110 16.00 -0.97 -15.82
N ASP A 111 16.05 0.25 -16.37
CA ASP A 111 16.97 1.32 -15.94
C ASP A 111 16.35 2.27 -14.90
N ALA A 112 15.20 1.92 -14.33
CA ALA A 112 14.52 2.76 -13.35
C ALA A 112 15.40 3.01 -12.11
N ARG A 113 15.39 4.28 -11.67
CA ARG A 113 16.02 4.72 -10.43
C ARG A 113 14.99 4.71 -9.31
N ILE A 114 15.32 4.07 -8.20
CA ILE A 114 14.40 3.94 -7.07
C ILE A 114 14.72 4.99 -6.00
N LEU A 115 13.83 5.97 -5.89
CA LEU A 115 13.84 6.92 -4.78
C LEU A 115 12.90 6.42 -3.69
N TYR A 116 13.46 6.03 -2.54
CA TYR A 116 12.70 5.60 -1.38
C TYR A 116 12.60 6.74 -0.36
N LEU A 117 11.40 7.28 -0.17
CA LEU A 117 11.11 8.31 0.82
C LEU A 117 10.39 7.69 2.02
N ILE A 118 10.99 7.83 3.20
CA ILE A 118 10.40 7.36 4.45
C ILE A 118 10.02 8.53 5.35
N ARG A 119 9.00 8.34 6.18
CA ARG A 119 8.56 9.32 7.17
C ARG A 119 8.26 8.63 8.49
N ASN A 120 8.37 9.36 9.59
CA ASN A 120 7.99 8.88 10.92
C ASN A 120 6.57 8.28 10.92
N GLY A 121 6.43 7.08 11.50
CA GLY A 121 5.18 6.32 11.47
C GLY A 121 4.01 6.97 12.22
N VAL A 122 4.26 7.74 13.28
CA VAL A 122 3.19 8.44 14.03
C VAL A 122 2.58 9.54 13.18
N ASP A 123 3.43 10.35 12.55
CA ASP A 123 3.01 11.40 11.62
C ASP A 123 2.26 10.84 10.41
N VAL A 124 2.69 9.69 9.88
CA VAL A 124 2.00 8.98 8.79
C VAL A 124 0.62 8.50 9.24
N ALA A 125 0.53 7.80 10.38
CA ALA A 125 -0.72 7.29 10.92
C ALA A 125 -1.73 8.43 11.16
N LYS A 126 -1.29 9.55 11.75
CA LYS A 126 -2.12 10.75 11.92
C LYS A 126 -2.58 11.31 10.58
N SER A 127 -1.68 11.40 9.59
CA SER A 127 -2.03 11.92 8.26
C SER A 127 -3.04 11.03 7.53
N LEU A 128 -2.94 9.72 7.68
CA LEU A 128 -3.92 8.77 7.14
C LEU A 128 -5.27 8.90 7.85
N LEU A 129 -5.26 9.01 9.17
CA LEU A 129 -6.48 9.19 9.98
C LEU A 129 -7.24 10.47 9.63
N ILE A 130 -6.54 11.59 9.42
CA ILE A 130 -7.18 12.85 9.02
C ILE A 130 -7.85 12.69 7.66
N ARG A 131 -7.15 12.10 6.67
CA ARG A 131 -7.71 11.90 5.32
C ARG A 131 -8.94 10.98 5.34
N GLU A 132 -8.90 9.91 6.13
CA GLU A 132 -10.03 8.99 6.28
C GLU A 132 -11.22 9.70 6.92
N LYS A 133 -10.99 10.49 7.98
CA LYS A 133 -12.04 11.30 8.61
C LYS A 133 -12.66 12.31 7.65
N GLU A 134 -11.84 13.01 6.86
CA GLU A 134 -12.32 13.95 5.84
C GLU A 134 -13.16 13.24 4.77
N PHE A 135 -12.72 12.08 4.30
CA PHE A 135 -13.47 11.26 3.34
C PHE A 135 -14.81 10.79 3.91
N ILE A 136 -14.81 10.25 5.13
CA ILE A 136 -16.04 9.83 5.82
C ILE A 136 -16.97 11.03 6.00
N ASP A 137 -16.46 12.17 6.45
CA ASP A 137 -17.26 13.38 6.68
C ASP A 137 -17.93 13.88 5.39
N ILE A 138 -17.20 13.92 4.27
CA ILE A 138 -17.74 14.29 2.96
C ILE A 138 -18.85 13.32 2.52
N ASN A 139 -18.63 12.01 2.65
CA ASN A 139 -19.59 11.02 2.17
C ASN A 139 -20.79 10.83 3.11
N VAL A 140 -20.61 11.00 4.42
CA VAL A 140 -21.66 10.89 5.43
C VAL A 140 -22.48 12.18 5.53
N ARG A 141 -21.85 13.37 5.51
CA ARG A 141 -22.60 14.65 5.42
C ARG A 141 -23.20 14.89 4.04
N GLY A 142 -22.61 14.34 2.98
CA GLY A 142 -23.19 14.32 1.63
C GLY A 142 -24.51 13.54 1.53
N LEU A 143 -24.75 12.58 2.43
CA LEU A 143 -26.05 11.89 2.55
C LEU A 143 -27.11 12.75 3.26
N HIS A 144 -26.71 13.70 4.11
CA HIS A 144 -27.62 14.62 4.80
C HIS A 144 -27.86 15.94 4.05
N THR A 145 -26.97 16.34 3.14
CA THR A 145 -27.10 17.57 2.34
C THR A 145 -27.33 17.23 0.87
N ASN A 146 -28.60 17.02 0.52
CA ASN A 146 -29.09 16.74 -0.84
C ASN A 146 -28.96 17.96 -1.79
N SER A 147 -27.84 18.70 -1.74
CA SER A 147 -27.61 19.85 -2.59
C SER A 147 -27.23 19.39 -4.01
N LEU A 148 -27.90 19.96 -5.00
CA LEU A 148 -27.58 19.82 -6.43
C LEU A 148 -26.10 20.12 -6.73
N THR A 149 -25.48 21.04 -5.99
CA THR A 149 -24.06 21.40 -6.16
C THR A 149 -23.12 20.25 -5.85
N HIS A 150 -23.41 19.45 -4.82
CA HIS A 150 -22.60 18.29 -4.43
C HIS A 150 -22.72 17.15 -5.44
N ARG A 151 -23.93 16.97 -6.01
CA ARG A 151 -24.17 15.99 -7.08
C ARG A 151 -23.43 16.37 -8.38
N LEU A 152 -23.44 17.65 -8.74
CA LEU A 152 -22.75 18.17 -9.92
C LEU A 152 -21.23 18.10 -9.76
N TRP A 153 -20.71 18.50 -8.60
CA TRP A 153 -19.28 18.41 -8.31
C TRP A 153 -18.77 16.96 -8.36
N GLY A 154 -19.50 16.01 -7.74
CA GLY A 154 -19.17 14.59 -7.79
C GLY A 154 -19.32 13.94 -9.17
N ALA A 155 -20.13 14.52 -10.07
CA ALA A 155 -20.24 14.07 -11.47
C ALA A 155 -19.11 14.62 -12.36
N LEU A 156 -18.56 15.79 -12.02
CA LEU A 156 -17.48 16.45 -12.76
C LEU A 156 -16.08 15.97 -12.37
N HIS A 157 -15.91 15.36 -11.19
CA HIS A 157 -14.62 14.84 -10.71
C HIS A 157 -14.63 13.32 -10.42
N PRO A 158 -15.01 12.46 -11.37
CA PRO A 158 -15.15 11.01 -11.15
C PRO A 158 -13.83 10.32 -10.76
N LEU A 159 -12.69 10.82 -11.25
CA LEU A 159 -11.36 10.26 -10.99
C LEU A 159 -10.76 10.69 -9.64
N GLN A 160 -11.24 11.77 -9.02
CA GLN A 160 -10.87 12.08 -7.62
C GLN A 160 -11.60 11.20 -6.60
N ARG A 161 -12.52 10.36 -7.10
CA ARG A 161 -13.29 9.40 -6.34
C ARG A 161 -12.62 8.02 -6.29
N PHE A 162 -11.34 7.91 -6.63
CA PHE A 162 -10.58 6.72 -6.32
C PHE A 162 -10.39 6.65 -4.80
N PRO A 163 -11.00 5.65 -4.12
CA PRO A 163 -10.91 5.52 -2.69
C PRO A 163 -9.53 4.96 -2.37
N TYR A 164 -8.52 5.82 -2.24
CA TYR A 164 -7.28 5.47 -1.55
C TYR A 164 -7.54 5.42 -0.03
N THR A 165 -8.66 4.83 0.37
CA THR A 165 -9.14 4.76 1.75
C THR A 165 -9.10 3.31 2.17
N SER A 166 -8.25 3.03 3.15
CA SER A 166 -8.24 1.74 3.83
C SER A 166 -9.13 1.89 5.06
N ALA A 167 -10.05 0.96 5.28
CA ALA A 167 -10.83 0.91 6.51
C ALA A 167 -9.94 0.84 7.77
N ARG A 168 -8.66 0.50 7.61
CA ARG A 168 -7.63 0.52 8.66
C ARG A 168 -7.20 1.93 9.06
N CYS A 169 -7.42 2.94 8.22
CA CYS A 169 -7.07 4.32 8.52
C CYS A 169 -8.08 5.02 9.47
N VAL A 170 -9.03 4.31 10.08
CA VAL A 170 -10.02 4.87 11.02
C VAL A 170 -9.50 4.98 12.47
N SER A 171 -8.34 4.39 12.77
CA SER A 171 -7.64 4.54 14.05
C SER A 171 -6.14 4.78 13.86
N LEU A 172 -5.49 5.34 14.88
CA LEU A 172 -4.04 5.56 14.86
C LEU A 172 -3.28 4.24 14.89
N GLU A 173 -3.76 3.28 15.67
CA GLU A 173 -3.16 1.95 15.82
C GLU A 173 -3.11 1.20 14.49
N GLU A 174 -4.24 1.15 13.78
CA GLU A 174 -4.32 0.45 12.50
C GLU A 174 -3.63 1.22 11.37
N GLY A 175 -3.67 2.55 11.40
CA GLY A 175 -2.87 3.38 10.50
C GLY A 175 -1.36 3.18 10.70
N PHE A 176 -0.91 3.02 11.94
CA PHE A 176 0.49 2.73 12.26
C PHE A 176 0.88 1.31 11.84
N ARG A 177 0.05 0.30 12.10
CA ARG A 177 0.29 -1.07 11.61
C ARG A 177 0.38 -1.14 10.10
N LEU A 178 -0.48 -0.40 9.39
CA LEU A 178 -0.40 -0.29 7.93
C LEU A 178 0.93 0.35 7.49
N TRP A 179 1.39 1.38 8.20
CA TRP A 179 2.73 1.95 7.96
C TRP A 179 3.83 0.92 8.24
N GLU A 180 3.75 0.13 9.31
CA GLU A 180 4.74 -0.91 9.63
C GLU A 180 4.82 -1.96 8.51
N GLU A 181 3.68 -2.47 8.05
CA GLU A 181 3.62 -3.46 6.97
C GLU A 181 4.26 -2.93 5.68
N TYR A 182 3.85 -1.75 5.23
CA TYR A 182 4.39 -1.15 3.99
C TYR A 182 5.87 -0.81 4.12
N THR A 183 6.30 -0.36 5.29
CA THR A 183 7.69 0.02 5.54
C THR A 183 8.58 -1.19 5.63
N TYR A 184 8.14 -2.26 6.29
CA TYR A 184 8.87 -3.53 6.35
C TYR A 184 9.12 -4.09 4.94
N GLU A 185 8.06 -4.17 4.12
CA GLU A 185 8.19 -4.66 2.75
C GLU A 185 9.09 -3.76 1.88
N SER A 186 8.97 -2.43 2.05
CA SER A 186 9.80 -1.47 1.34
C SER A 186 11.26 -1.56 1.74
N GLU A 187 11.56 -1.75 3.03
CA GLU A 187 12.92 -1.93 3.55
C GLU A 187 13.53 -3.25 3.06
N GLU A 188 12.78 -4.35 3.09
CA GLU A 188 13.23 -5.64 2.55
C GLU A 188 13.56 -5.52 1.05
N PHE A 189 12.65 -4.90 0.29
CA PHE A 189 12.86 -4.63 -1.12
C PHE A 189 14.09 -3.74 -1.36
N TYR A 190 14.15 -2.59 -0.67
CA TYR A 190 15.21 -1.60 -0.85
C TYR A 190 16.57 -2.21 -0.54
N ASN A 191 16.70 -2.98 0.54
CA ASN A 191 17.94 -3.64 0.92
C ASN A 191 18.34 -4.74 -0.07
N GLY A 192 17.38 -5.49 -0.61
CA GLY A 192 17.63 -6.53 -1.62
C GLY A 192 17.85 -6.03 -3.05
N PHE A 193 17.49 -4.78 -3.35
CA PHE A 193 17.60 -4.22 -4.70
C PHE A 193 19.02 -3.77 -5.03
N ASN A 194 19.59 -4.29 -6.12
CA ASN A 194 20.97 -4.00 -6.54
C ASN A 194 21.08 -2.91 -7.62
N GLY A 195 19.95 -2.35 -8.08
CA GLY A 195 19.94 -1.27 -9.06
C GLY A 195 20.22 0.12 -8.45
N GLN A 196 20.01 1.15 -9.27
CA GLN A 196 20.18 2.54 -8.84
C GLN A 196 19.10 2.89 -7.81
N LYS A 197 19.51 3.20 -6.57
CA LYS A 197 18.61 3.52 -5.48
C LYS A 197 19.14 4.66 -4.61
N MET A 198 18.22 5.46 -4.08
CA MET A 198 18.49 6.53 -3.12
C MET A 198 17.42 6.47 -2.04
N HIS A 199 17.82 6.75 -0.80
CA HIS A 199 16.91 6.82 0.35
C HIS A 199 16.94 8.23 0.93
N ILE A 200 15.75 8.75 1.28
CA ILE A 200 15.59 10.08 1.89
C ILE A 200 14.57 9.97 3.01
N ARG A 201 14.91 10.51 4.18
CA ARG A 201 13.92 10.74 5.23
C ARG A 201 13.20 12.05 4.97
N TYR A 202 11.89 12.03 5.13
CA TYR A 202 11.03 13.21 5.06
C TYR A 202 11.52 14.30 6.02
N GLU A 203 12.00 13.93 7.20
CA GLU A 203 12.52 14.89 8.18
C GLU A 203 13.84 15.52 7.72
N ASP A 204 14.72 14.77 7.03
CA ASP A 204 15.94 15.33 6.45
C ASP A 204 15.61 16.31 5.31
N LEU A 205 14.64 15.96 4.47
CA LEU A 205 14.10 16.86 3.43
C LEU A 205 13.56 18.15 4.03
N LEU A 206 12.91 18.12 5.18
CA LEU A 206 12.39 19.35 5.80
C LEU A 206 13.47 20.15 6.54
N ASN A 207 14.49 19.47 7.08
CA ASN A 207 15.57 20.11 7.82
C ASN A 207 16.58 20.82 6.89
N ASP A 208 16.89 20.24 5.73
CA ASP A 208 17.75 20.85 4.70
C ASP A 208 17.16 20.65 3.29
N PRO A 209 16.07 21.38 2.97
CA PRO A 209 15.32 21.11 1.74
C PRO A 209 16.09 21.41 0.47
N TYR A 210 16.92 22.45 0.47
CA TYR A 210 17.71 22.83 -0.69
C TYR A 210 18.70 21.71 -1.04
N ARG A 211 19.42 21.18 -0.04
CA ARG A 211 20.34 20.07 -0.23
C ARG A 211 19.61 18.81 -0.69
N SER A 212 18.55 18.40 0.01
CA SER A 212 17.82 17.18 -0.31
C SER A 212 17.21 17.23 -1.72
N ILE A 213 16.59 18.34 -2.12
CA ILE A 213 16.04 18.50 -3.48
C ILE A 213 17.16 18.46 -4.52
N THR A 214 18.29 19.13 -4.27
CA THR A 214 19.43 19.13 -5.20
C THR A 214 20.01 17.73 -5.41
N GLU A 215 20.27 17.00 -4.32
CA GLU A 215 20.77 15.62 -4.38
C GLU A 215 19.78 14.68 -5.07
N THR A 216 18.48 14.84 -4.78
CA THR A 216 17.42 14.05 -5.43
C THR A 216 17.33 14.34 -6.93
N ALA A 217 17.40 15.61 -7.32
CA ALA A 217 17.35 16.01 -8.72
C ALA A 217 18.53 15.41 -9.50
N ALA A 218 19.74 15.51 -8.94
CA ALA A 218 20.92 14.88 -9.50
C ALA A 218 20.76 13.35 -9.59
N PHE A 219 20.22 12.70 -8.55
CA PHE A 219 19.90 11.27 -8.59
C PHE A 219 18.85 10.93 -9.65
N CYS A 220 17.88 11.79 -9.92
CA CYS A 220 16.90 11.61 -10.99
C CYS A 220 17.45 11.96 -12.38
N GLY A 221 18.68 12.46 -12.49
CA GLY A 221 19.26 12.89 -13.76
C GLY A 221 18.66 14.18 -14.29
N LEU A 222 18.13 15.01 -13.38
CA LEU A 222 17.57 16.32 -13.68
C LEU A 222 18.62 17.40 -13.43
N GLU A 223 18.59 18.45 -14.24
CA GLU A 223 19.45 19.63 -14.11
C GLU A 223 18.60 20.89 -13.88
N PRO A 224 17.91 21.00 -12.73
CA PRO A 224 17.09 22.17 -12.43
C PRO A 224 17.97 23.41 -12.22
N SER A 225 17.44 24.58 -12.59
CA SER A 225 18.15 25.82 -12.28
C SER A 225 18.10 26.10 -10.77
N GLU A 226 19.05 26.89 -10.26
CA GLU A 226 19.03 27.31 -8.86
C GLU A 226 17.72 28.02 -8.49
N LYS A 227 17.15 28.76 -9.44
CA LYS A 227 15.86 29.45 -9.27
C LYS A 227 14.72 28.44 -9.06
N ASP A 228 14.65 27.40 -9.88
CA ASP A 228 13.59 26.38 -9.78
C ASP A 228 13.65 25.67 -8.42
N ILE A 229 14.85 25.33 -7.95
CA ILE A 229 15.04 24.71 -6.63
C ILE A 229 14.56 25.66 -5.53
N ARG A 230 14.97 26.94 -5.57
CA ARG A 230 14.56 27.93 -4.55
C ARG A 230 13.05 28.14 -4.51
N GLU A 231 12.39 28.14 -5.66
CA GLU A 231 10.92 28.22 -5.74
C GLU A 231 10.28 26.99 -5.07
N GLN A 232 10.70 25.77 -5.42
CA GLN A 232 10.17 24.55 -4.80
C GLN A 232 10.43 24.49 -3.28
N VAL A 233 11.61 24.93 -2.82
CA VAL A 233 11.94 25.02 -1.40
C VAL A 233 11.03 26.00 -0.66
N SER A 234 10.64 27.11 -1.29
CA SER A 234 9.82 28.14 -0.65
C SER A 234 8.40 27.69 -0.32
N ASP A 235 7.88 26.70 -1.05
CA ASP A 235 6.54 26.13 -0.83
C ASP A 235 6.52 25.05 0.28
N LEU A 236 7.69 24.60 0.75
CA LEU A 236 7.78 23.53 1.74
C LEU A 236 7.45 24.02 3.15
N ARG A 237 6.59 23.25 3.83
CA ARG A 237 6.24 23.46 5.24
C ARG A 237 7.28 22.80 6.15
N THR A 238 8.45 23.40 6.28
CA THR A 238 9.59 22.86 7.06
C THR A 238 9.26 22.57 8.53
N GLY A 239 8.36 23.34 9.14
CA GLY A 239 7.86 23.10 10.51
C GLY A 239 7.00 21.84 10.70
N ARG A 240 6.82 21.01 9.67
CA ARG A 240 6.09 19.73 9.73
C ARG A 240 6.98 18.53 10.08
N SER A 241 8.26 18.75 10.31
CA SER A 241 9.17 17.70 10.79
C SER A 241 8.75 17.28 12.19
N PHE A 242 8.53 15.97 12.39
CA PHE A 242 8.03 15.40 13.65
C PHE A 242 6.82 16.13 14.23
N ALA A 243 5.83 16.47 13.38
CA ALA A 243 4.72 17.33 13.79
C ALA A 243 3.92 16.77 14.98
N PHE A 244 3.90 15.43 15.13
CA PHE A 244 3.28 14.73 16.24
C PHE A 244 3.75 15.17 17.63
N THR A 245 4.97 15.73 17.77
CA THR A 245 5.50 16.15 19.07
C THR A 245 4.75 17.34 19.67
N ASN A 246 3.88 17.99 18.90
CA ASN A 246 3.07 19.12 19.33
C ASN A 246 1.68 18.70 19.85
N GLU A 247 1.32 17.41 19.81
CA GLU A 247 0.01 16.90 20.23
C GLU A 247 0.19 15.86 21.35
N GLU A 248 -0.39 16.11 22.53
CA GLU A 248 -0.26 15.25 23.72
C GLU A 248 -0.73 13.80 23.45
N ASP A 249 -1.89 13.62 22.80
CA ASP A 249 -2.40 12.31 22.43
C ASP A 249 -1.43 11.51 21.53
N LEU A 250 -0.68 12.20 20.67
CA LEU A 250 0.28 11.57 19.77
C LEU A 250 1.62 11.27 20.46
N LEU A 251 2.01 12.08 21.47
CA LEU A 251 3.14 11.78 22.34
C LEU A 251 2.87 10.52 23.18
N ASP A 252 1.66 10.38 23.70
CA ASP A 252 1.22 9.17 24.42
C ASP A 252 1.22 7.94 23.52
N PHE A 253 0.74 8.10 22.28
CA PHE A 253 0.80 7.04 21.27
C PHE A 253 2.24 6.66 20.94
N TYR A 254 3.11 7.65 20.70
CA TYR A 254 4.54 7.47 20.46
C TYR A 254 5.22 6.70 21.61
N GLY A 255 4.91 7.05 22.87
CA GLY A 255 5.46 6.36 24.04
C GLY A 255 5.18 4.85 24.06
N LYS A 256 4.05 4.42 23.49
CA LYS A 256 3.65 3.01 23.39
C LYS A 256 4.39 2.27 22.26
N ILE A 257 4.67 2.95 21.15
CA ILE A 257 5.17 2.34 19.91
C ILE A 257 6.65 2.59 19.63
N LYS A 258 7.31 3.57 20.28
CA LYS A 258 8.70 3.96 19.98
C LYS A 258 9.72 2.82 20.03
N ASN A 259 9.40 1.75 20.74
CA ASN A 259 10.29 0.60 20.93
C ASN A 259 10.06 -0.54 19.91
N THR A 260 9.15 -0.39 18.95
CA THR A 260 8.96 -1.41 17.90
C THR A 260 10.20 -1.51 17.01
N ASP A 261 10.36 -2.65 16.35
CA ASP A 261 11.57 -2.99 15.59
C ASP A 261 11.85 -1.97 14.48
N LEU A 262 10.82 -1.54 13.74
CA LEU A 262 10.96 -0.54 12.69
C LEU A 262 11.31 0.84 13.24
N MET A 263 10.70 1.25 14.36
CA MET A 263 11.02 2.55 14.98
C MET A 263 12.51 2.62 15.36
N LYS A 264 13.07 1.55 15.91
CA LYS A 264 14.50 1.46 16.23
C LYS A 264 15.38 1.38 14.98
N THR A 265 15.03 0.51 14.03
CA THR A 265 15.81 0.30 12.79
C THR A 265 15.96 1.59 12.00
N LEU A 266 14.89 2.40 11.97
CA LEU A 266 14.83 3.66 11.23
C LEU A 266 15.31 4.87 12.04
N LYS A 267 15.72 4.67 13.30
CA LYS A 267 16.14 5.72 14.24
C LYS A 267 15.06 6.78 14.45
N TYR A 268 13.87 6.29 14.78
CA TYR A 268 12.71 7.06 15.20
C TYR A 268 12.33 6.78 16.65
N ASP A 269 13.11 5.99 17.39
CA ASP A 269 12.87 5.62 18.79
C ASP A 269 13.33 6.70 19.80
N GLU A 270 14.22 7.60 19.38
CA GLU A 270 14.84 8.65 20.19
C GLU A 270 14.59 10.06 19.61
N ILE A 271 13.34 10.39 19.28
CA ILE A 271 12.95 11.72 18.76
C ILE A 271 12.81 12.77 19.87
N LEU A 272 12.57 12.33 21.12
CA LEU A 272 12.35 13.15 22.32
C LEU A 272 13.47 12.97 23.33
#